data_AF-A0A0G4LJH5-F1
#
_entry.id   AF-A0A0G4LJH5-F1
#
_cell.length_a   1.000
_cell.length_b   1.000
_cell.length_c   1.000
_cell.angle_alpha   90.00
_cell.angle_beta   90.00
_cell.angle_gamma   90.00
#
_symmetry.space_group_name_H-M   'P 1'
#
loop_
_entity.id
_entity.type
_entity.pdbx_description
1 polymer ?
#
loop_
_entity_poly.entity_id
_entity_poly.type
_entity_poly.pdbx_seq_one_letter_code
_entity_poly.pdbx_strand_id
1 'polypeptide(L)'
;MRRNSILLLPAGALTGLASAQSSGDINVLTMNVAGLPAILQGNDVPGDKTVNSRLIGAKLVQHGYDVVNVQEDFNYHAALYSTATLPFRTATSGGVPFGSGLNTLSQHEIIDTVRVKWDTCSNDSGSDCLTPKGFTLTRLAVSDDAAQGAAFVDVYNFHTDAGTAAGDLTARTATGHPTPPVTLADGTVLARGGTGGTASELVLAANERWTAATLCQGKRNDRTRIFSIEARTSAGRTLRAGTTTSECCQFTAPAGWAIVGFLGRGGDEIDRLGFLYARQ
;
A
#
# COMPACT_ATOMS: atom_id res chain seq x y z
N MET A 1 64.60 6.25 -36.46
CA MET A 1 64.12 7.01 -35.28
C MET A 1 62.66 7.36 -35.50
N ARG A 2 61.74 6.64 -34.85
CA ARG A 2 60.31 6.99 -34.78
C ARG A 2 59.96 7.12 -33.30
N ARG A 3 59.58 8.34 -32.88
CA ARG A 3 59.10 8.65 -31.53
C ARG A 3 57.61 8.28 -31.47
N ASN A 4 57.24 7.35 -30.59
CA ASN A 4 55.86 7.16 -30.19
C ASN A 4 55.58 8.07 -28.99
N SER A 5 54.72 9.06 -29.18
CA SER A 5 54.22 9.94 -28.13
C SER A 5 52.90 9.38 -27.59
N ILE A 6 52.75 9.34 -26.26
CA ILE A 6 51.48 9.06 -25.59
C ILE A 6 50.80 10.40 -25.33
N LEU A 7 49.59 10.57 -25.85
CA LEU A 7 48.72 11.72 -25.61
C LEU A 7 47.76 11.35 -24.48
N LEU A 8 47.86 12.01 -23.32
CA LEU A 8 46.81 11.95 -22.30
C LEU A 8 45.74 13.00 -22.64
N LEU A 9 44.53 12.55 -22.95
CA LEU A 9 43.34 13.39 -22.95
C LEU A 9 42.80 13.46 -21.52
N PRO A 10 42.45 14.64 -20.99
CA PRO A 10 41.77 14.73 -19.72
C PRO A 10 40.38 14.10 -19.89
N ALA A 11 40.11 13.04 -19.13
CA ALA A 11 38.77 12.54 -18.93
C ALA A 11 37.99 13.60 -18.15
N GLY A 12 37.33 14.51 -18.88
CA GLY A 12 36.29 15.35 -18.31
C GLY A 12 35.16 14.43 -17.83
N ALA A 13 35.14 14.15 -16.53
CA ALA A 13 34.03 13.49 -15.90
C ALA A 13 32.81 14.42 -16.00
N LEU A 14 32.00 14.22 -17.04
CA LEU A 14 30.61 14.61 -17.03
C LEU A 14 29.90 13.69 -16.05
N THR A 15 30.04 13.96 -14.74
CA THR A 15 29.07 13.50 -13.76
C THR A 15 27.78 14.25 -14.05
N GLY A 16 26.98 13.72 -14.97
CA GLY A 16 25.58 14.06 -15.06
C GLY A 16 24.99 13.76 -13.68
N LEU A 17 24.67 14.81 -12.93
CA LEU A 17 23.78 14.69 -11.79
C LEU A 17 22.44 14.23 -12.36
N ALA A 18 22.23 12.92 -12.42
CA ALA A 18 20.89 12.39 -12.58
C ALA A 18 20.11 12.90 -11.37
N SER A 19 19.26 13.90 -11.59
CA SER A 19 18.31 14.35 -10.59
C SER A 19 17.45 13.15 -10.21
N ALA A 20 17.59 12.68 -8.96
CA ALA A 20 16.77 11.60 -8.44
C ALA A 20 15.29 11.98 -8.62
N GLN A 21 14.51 11.09 -9.22
CA GLN A 21 13.09 11.29 -9.44
C GLN A 21 12.41 11.55 -8.07
N SER A 22 11.86 12.75 -7.89
CA SER A 22 11.22 13.17 -6.64
C SER A 22 9.71 12.86 -6.59
N SER A 23 9.14 12.40 -7.71
CA SER A 23 7.72 12.09 -7.88
C SER A 23 7.51 11.08 -9.00
N GLY A 24 6.50 10.23 -8.89
CA GLY A 24 6.08 9.30 -9.93
C GLY A 24 4.64 8.86 -9.73
N ASP A 25 4.13 8.09 -10.67
CA ASP A 25 2.81 7.50 -10.61
C ASP A 25 2.90 6.05 -10.17
N ILE A 26 1.86 5.57 -9.47
CA ILE A 26 1.68 4.16 -9.12
C ILE A 26 0.25 3.75 -9.51
N ASN A 27 0.14 2.74 -10.36
CA ASN A 27 -1.13 2.23 -10.87
C ASN A 27 -1.61 1.07 -10.00
N VAL A 28 -2.63 1.32 -9.20
CA VAL A 28 -3.17 0.35 -8.25
C VAL A 28 -4.57 -0.11 -8.68
N LEU A 29 -4.84 -1.40 -8.55
CA LEU A 29 -6.15 -1.99 -8.74
C LEU A 29 -6.56 -2.78 -7.49
N THR A 30 -7.82 -2.65 -7.10
CA THR A 30 -8.45 -3.58 -6.16
C THR A 30 -9.64 -4.23 -6.86
N MET A 31 -9.73 -5.54 -6.81
CA MET A 31 -10.84 -6.26 -7.43
C MET A 31 -11.22 -7.52 -6.67
N ASN A 32 -12.53 -7.75 -6.60
CA ASN A 32 -13.07 -9.04 -6.19
C ASN A 32 -13.08 -10.00 -7.40
N VAL A 33 -12.75 -11.27 -7.18
CA VAL A 33 -12.82 -12.31 -8.20
C VAL A 33 -13.77 -13.43 -7.76
N ALA A 34 -14.35 -14.14 -8.73
CA ALA A 34 -15.25 -15.25 -8.47
C ALA A 34 -14.47 -16.54 -8.08
N GLY A 35 -13.77 -16.49 -6.95
CA GLY A 35 -12.81 -17.53 -6.56
C GLY A 35 -13.37 -18.69 -5.74
N LEU A 36 -14.67 -18.68 -5.40
CA LEU A 36 -15.35 -19.80 -4.75
C LEU A 36 -15.41 -21.04 -5.68
N PRO A 37 -15.22 -22.26 -5.15
CA PRO A 37 -15.40 -23.51 -5.90
C PRO A 37 -16.70 -23.53 -6.71
N ALA A 38 -16.67 -24.10 -7.92
CA ALA A 38 -17.84 -24.10 -8.83
C ALA A 38 -19.08 -24.81 -8.23
N ILE A 39 -18.87 -25.71 -7.26
CA ILE A 39 -19.95 -26.39 -6.52
C ILE A 39 -20.66 -25.47 -5.52
N LEU A 40 -20.00 -24.40 -5.05
CA LEU A 40 -20.56 -23.43 -4.10
C LEU A 40 -21.09 -22.17 -4.79
N GLN A 41 -20.50 -21.80 -5.93
CA GLN A 41 -20.86 -20.61 -6.69
C GLN A 41 -20.73 -20.89 -8.19
N GLY A 42 -21.77 -20.57 -8.96
CA GLY A 42 -21.71 -20.56 -10.42
C GLY A 42 -20.72 -19.53 -10.97
N ASN A 43 -20.44 -19.60 -12.28
CA ASN A 43 -19.63 -18.59 -12.96
C ASN A 43 -20.44 -17.34 -13.33
N ASP A 44 -21.75 -17.51 -13.56
CA ASP A 44 -22.75 -16.47 -13.88
C ASP A 44 -22.41 -15.54 -15.07
N VAL A 45 -21.36 -15.89 -15.82
CA VAL A 45 -20.92 -15.27 -17.08
C VAL A 45 -20.47 -16.37 -18.06
N PRO A 46 -20.36 -16.08 -19.37
CA PRO A 46 -19.83 -17.04 -20.33
C PRO A 46 -18.44 -17.57 -19.96
N GLY A 47 -18.19 -18.85 -20.26
CA GLY A 47 -16.95 -19.56 -19.93
C GLY A 47 -17.02 -20.34 -18.61
N ASP A 48 -15.89 -20.92 -18.22
CA ASP A 48 -15.70 -21.52 -16.89
C ASP A 48 -14.78 -20.67 -16.02
N LYS A 49 -14.85 -20.89 -14.70
CA LYS A 49 -14.08 -20.11 -13.72
C LYS A 49 -12.57 -20.16 -13.95
N THR A 50 -12.03 -21.30 -14.36
CA THR A 50 -10.58 -21.45 -14.58
C THR A 50 -10.13 -20.62 -15.79
N VAL A 51 -10.85 -20.72 -16.91
CA VAL A 51 -10.57 -19.92 -18.11
C VAL A 51 -10.72 -18.43 -17.82
N ASN A 52 -11.77 -18.04 -17.10
CA ASN A 52 -12.02 -16.65 -16.75
C ASN A 52 -10.98 -16.09 -15.77
N SER A 53 -10.50 -16.88 -14.81
CA SER A 53 -9.39 -16.49 -13.93
C SER A 53 -8.10 -16.25 -14.72
N ARG A 54 -7.77 -17.10 -15.72
CA ARG A 54 -6.62 -16.83 -16.61
C ARG A 54 -6.81 -15.55 -17.42
N LEU A 55 -8.03 -15.29 -17.89
CA LEU A 55 -8.32 -14.06 -18.63
C LEU A 55 -8.16 -12.82 -17.75
N ILE A 56 -8.61 -12.87 -16.50
CA ILE A 56 -8.38 -11.80 -15.52
C ILE A 56 -6.87 -11.56 -15.38
N GLY A 57 -6.09 -12.61 -15.12
CA GLY A 57 -4.64 -12.47 -14.96
C GLY A 57 -3.94 -11.86 -16.18
N ALA A 58 -4.32 -12.27 -17.40
CA ALA A 58 -3.79 -11.68 -18.63
C ALA A 58 -4.15 -10.18 -18.77
N LYS A 59 -5.38 -9.81 -18.39
CA LYS A 59 -5.80 -8.40 -18.39
C LYS A 59 -5.06 -7.55 -17.37
N LEU A 60 -4.74 -8.10 -16.18
CA LEU A 60 -3.94 -7.37 -15.18
C LEU A 60 -2.59 -6.94 -15.75
N VAL A 61 -1.91 -7.84 -16.48
CA VAL A 61 -0.64 -7.54 -17.16
C VAL A 61 -0.86 -6.56 -18.31
N GLN A 62 -1.88 -6.79 -19.13
CA GLN A 62 -2.19 -5.93 -20.28
C GLN A 62 -2.43 -4.46 -19.87
N HIS A 63 -3.06 -4.23 -18.72
CA HIS A 63 -3.34 -2.89 -18.21
C HIS A 63 -2.17 -2.26 -17.43
N GLY A 64 -1.08 -2.99 -17.19
CA GLY A 64 0.15 -2.43 -16.61
C GLY A 64 0.01 -1.94 -15.18
N TYR A 65 -0.72 -2.67 -14.32
CA TYR A 65 -0.83 -2.34 -12.90
C TYR A 65 0.46 -2.64 -12.13
N ASP A 66 0.84 -1.73 -11.23
CA ASP A 66 2.00 -1.87 -10.34
C ASP A 66 1.66 -2.67 -9.07
N VAL A 67 0.43 -2.54 -8.59
CA VAL A 67 -0.09 -3.27 -7.43
C VAL A 67 -1.53 -3.69 -7.70
N VAL A 68 -1.82 -4.97 -7.50
CA VAL A 68 -3.16 -5.53 -7.62
C VAL A 68 -3.55 -6.24 -6.32
N ASN A 69 -4.54 -5.69 -5.64
CA ASN A 69 -5.24 -6.35 -4.55
C ASN A 69 -6.39 -7.18 -5.12
N VAL A 70 -6.40 -8.46 -4.80
CA VAL A 70 -7.46 -9.39 -5.18
C VAL A 70 -8.21 -9.83 -3.92
N GLN A 71 -9.55 -9.78 -3.96
CA GLN A 71 -10.45 -10.30 -2.93
C GLN A 71 -11.17 -11.54 -3.44
N GLU A 72 -11.66 -12.40 -2.53
CA GLU A 72 -12.30 -13.69 -2.82
C GLU A 72 -11.47 -14.68 -3.67
N ASP A 73 -10.16 -14.51 -3.74
CA ASP A 73 -9.26 -15.41 -4.47
C ASP A 73 -8.95 -16.69 -3.67
N PHE A 74 -9.93 -17.59 -3.58
CA PHE A 74 -9.83 -18.82 -2.77
C PHE A 74 -9.25 -20.01 -3.54
N ASN A 75 -9.90 -20.45 -4.64
CA ASN A 75 -9.61 -21.75 -5.27
C ASN A 75 -9.07 -21.67 -6.71
N TYR A 76 -9.05 -20.49 -7.33
CA TYR A 76 -8.58 -20.33 -8.73
C TYR A 76 -7.33 -19.44 -8.84
N HIS A 77 -6.68 -19.14 -7.72
CA HIS A 77 -5.45 -18.34 -7.65
C HIS A 77 -4.35 -18.88 -8.57
N ALA A 78 -4.16 -20.20 -8.64
CA ALA A 78 -3.16 -20.79 -9.52
C ALA A 78 -3.43 -20.51 -11.00
N ALA A 79 -4.70 -20.50 -11.41
CA ALA A 79 -5.10 -20.15 -12.77
C ALA A 79 -4.88 -18.65 -13.03
N LEU A 80 -5.31 -17.78 -12.12
CA LEU A 80 -5.06 -16.35 -12.20
C LEU A 80 -3.57 -16.05 -12.33
N TYR A 81 -2.73 -16.67 -11.51
CA TYR A 81 -1.29 -16.44 -11.51
C TYR A 81 -0.55 -17.05 -12.69
N SER A 82 -1.15 -18.02 -13.41
CA SER A 82 -0.53 -18.58 -14.62
C SER A 82 -0.41 -17.56 -15.75
N THR A 83 -1.16 -16.46 -15.68
CA THR A 83 -1.15 -15.38 -16.68
C THR A 83 -0.91 -13.99 -16.08
N ALA A 84 -1.08 -13.80 -14.76
CA ALA A 84 -0.68 -12.58 -14.06
C ALA A 84 0.82 -12.61 -13.72
N THR A 85 1.66 -12.10 -14.61
CA THR A 85 3.13 -12.20 -14.54
C THR A 85 3.81 -11.11 -13.70
N LEU A 86 3.12 -10.55 -12.70
CA LEU A 86 3.76 -9.63 -11.76
C LEU A 86 4.80 -10.42 -10.92
N PRO A 87 6.02 -9.90 -10.72
CA PRO A 87 7.13 -10.66 -10.15
C PRO A 87 6.93 -11.02 -8.67
N PHE A 88 6.19 -10.22 -7.92
CA PHE A 88 5.94 -10.44 -6.50
C PHE A 88 4.47 -10.70 -6.23
N ARG A 89 4.21 -11.60 -5.28
CA ARG A 89 2.86 -11.87 -4.78
C ARG A 89 2.87 -12.41 -3.36
N THR A 90 1.81 -12.16 -2.62
CA THR A 90 1.59 -12.77 -1.30
C THR A 90 1.33 -14.27 -1.44
N ALA A 91 1.71 -15.05 -0.42
CA ALA A 91 1.22 -16.41 -0.30
C ALA A 91 -0.30 -16.42 -0.05
N THR A 92 -0.99 -17.38 -0.65
CA THR A 92 -2.42 -17.63 -0.36
C THR A 92 -2.58 -18.16 1.07
N SER A 93 -3.69 -17.77 1.72
CA SER A 93 -4.08 -18.29 3.04
C SER A 93 -4.87 -19.60 2.97
N GLY A 94 -5.07 -20.15 1.76
CA GLY A 94 -5.80 -21.40 1.52
C GLY A 94 -7.11 -21.19 0.77
N GLY A 95 -7.81 -22.31 0.50
CA GLY A 95 -9.15 -22.29 -0.07
C GLY A 95 -10.23 -22.10 1.00
N VAL A 96 -11.49 -22.01 0.58
CA VAL A 96 -12.63 -22.05 1.51
C VAL A 96 -12.65 -23.39 2.26
N PRO A 97 -12.93 -23.41 3.57
CA PRO A 97 -13.34 -22.28 4.44
C PRO A 97 -12.19 -21.58 5.18
N PHE A 98 -10.94 -21.96 4.94
CA PHE A 98 -9.80 -21.54 5.77
C PHE A 98 -9.07 -20.28 5.29
N GLY A 99 -9.12 -19.98 4.00
CA GLY A 99 -8.46 -18.82 3.42
C GLY A 99 -9.31 -17.56 3.49
N SER A 100 -8.68 -16.39 3.59
CA SER A 100 -9.37 -15.09 3.60
C SER A 100 -9.76 -14.59 2.20
N GLY A 101 -9.21 -15.21 1.16
CA GLY A 101 -9.38 -14.78 -0.25
C GLY A 101 -8.67 -13.47 -0.58
N LEU A 102 -7.85 -12.93 0.34
CA LEU A 102 -7.10 -11.69 0.14
C LEU A 102 -5.71 -12.02 -0.39
N ASN A 103 -5.33 -11.53 -1.56
CA ASN A 103 -3.98 -11.64 -2.10
C ASN A 103 -3.52 -10.31 -2.70
N THR A 104 -2.22 -10.06 -2.73
CA THR A 104 -1.62 -8.91 -3.42
C THR A 104 -0.61 -9.42 -4.45
N LEU A 105 -0.67 -8.90 -5.68
CA LEU A 105 0.36 -9.02 -6.70
C LEU A 105 1.04 -7.66 -6.88
N SER A 106 2.34 -7.62 -7.14
CA SER A 106 3.07 -6.37 -7.30
C SER A 106 4.29 -6.45 -8.20
N GLN A 107 4.59 -5.33 -8.86
CA GLN A 107 5.87 -5.04 -9.50
C GLN A 107 6.97 -4.68 -8.49
N HIS A 108 6.58 -4.32 -7.27
CA HIS A 108 7.46 -3.94 -6.17
C HIS A 108 7.66 -5.11 -5.21
N GLU A 109 8.85 -5.22 -4.64
CA GLU A 109 9.17 -6.29 -3.70
C GLU A 109 8.25 -6.23 -2.47
N ILE A 110 7.64 -7.37 -2.15
CA ILE A 110 6.86 -7.54 -0.93
C ILE A 110 7.81 -7.88 0.21
N ILE A 111 7.91 -6.95 1.16
CA ILE A 111 8.78 -7.08 2.33
C ILE A 111 8.11 -7.89 3.42
N ASP A 112 6.83 -7.62 3.66
CA ASP A 112 6.05 -8.28 4.70
C ASP A 112 4.55 -8.21 4.38
N THR A 113 3.78 -9.11 4.97
CA THR A 113 2.32 -9.14 4.87
C THR A 113 1.68 -9.62 6.16
N VAL A 114 0.80 -8.80 6.71
CA VAL A 114 -0.06 -9.15 7.84
C VAL A 114 -1.44 -9.49 7.34
N ARG A 115 -2.09 -10.46 7.97
CA ARG A 115 -3.50 -10.80 7.73
C ARG A 115 -4.25 -10.82 9.05
N VAL A 116 -5.31 -10.03 9.13
CA VAL A 116 -6.13 -9.88 10.33
C VAL A 116 -7.57 -10.22 9.97
N LYS A 117 -8.18 -11.12 10.73
CA LYS A 117 -9.60 -11.49 10.59
C LYS A 117 -10.46 -10.46 11.34
N TRP A 118 -11.65 -10.16 10.83
CA TRP A 118 -12.64 -9.39 11.57
C TRP A 118 -13.21 -10.17 12.75
N ASP A 119 -13.43 -9.48 13.86
CA ASP A 119 -14.09 -10.05 15.05
C ASP A 119 -15.61 -10.18 14.85
N THR A 120 -16.19 -9.32 14.01
CA THR A 120 -17.63 -9.27 13.72
C THR A 120 -17.89 -9.65 12.27
N CYS A 121 -18.89 -10.52 12.07
CA CYS A 121 -19.42 -10.92 10.76
C CYS A 121 -20.93 -11.20 10.87
N SER A 122 -21.62 -11.22 9.75
CA SER A 122 -23.02 -11.57 9.57
C SER A 122 -23.18 -12.64 8.49
N ASN A 123 -24.28 -13.39 8.53
CA ASN A 123 -24.69 -14.27 7.44
C ASN A 123 -26.08 -13.86 6.90
N ASP A 124 -26.48 -12.60 7.09
CA ASP A 124 -27.84 -12.15 6.76
C ASP A 124 -28.07 -12.16 5.25
N SER A 125 -27.11 -11.69 4.45
CA SER A 125 -27.19 -11.71 2.98
C SER A 125 -26.31 -12.78 2.32
N GLY A 126 -25.56 -13.54 3.10
CA GLY A 126 -24.47 -14.37 2.58
C GLY A 126 -23.90 -15.35 3.61
N SER A 127 -22.72 -15.87 3.31
CA SER A 127 -21.98 -16.80 4.17
C SER A 127 -20.67 -16.17 4.64
N ASP A 128 -20.70 -14.88 4.99
CA ASP A 128 -19.52 -14.10 5.27
C ASP A 128 -18.73 -14.63 6.48
N CYS A 129 -19.43 -15.21 7.47
CA CYS A 129 -18.78 -15.87 8.60
C CYS A 129 -18.12 -17.22 8.28
N LEU A 130 -18.33 -17.80 7.08
CA LEU A 130 -17.78 -19.11 6.69
C LEU A 130 -16.37 -19.03 6.10
N THR A 131 -15.81 -17.83 5.99
CA THR A 131 -14.40 -17.60 5.63
C THR A 131 -13.81 -16.57 6.58
N PRO A 132 -12.49 -16.57 6.85
CA PRO A 132 -11.86 -15.53 7.65
C PRO A 132 -11.75 -14.22 6.88
N LYS A 133 -12.89 -13.55 6.66
CA LYS A 133 -12.95 -12.18 6.15
C LYS A 133 -12.19 -11.24 7.08
N GLY A 134 -11.57 -10.23 6.49
CA GLY A 134 -10.51 -9.48 7.16
C GLY A 134 -9.88 -8.42 6.29
N PHE A 135 -8.68 -8.02 6.67
CA PHE A 135 -7.79 -7.23 5.83
C PHE A 135 -6.37 -7.79 5.80
N THR A 136 -5.62 -7.43 4.77
CA THR A 136 -4.16 -7.55 4.76
C THR A 136 -3.50 -6.18 4.72
N LEU A 137 -2.36 -6.07 5.41
CA LEU A 137 -1.40 -4.98 5.26
C LEU A 137 -0.16 -5.56 4.59
N THR A 138 0.13 -5.14 3.37
CA THR A 138 1.28 -5.60 2.58
C THR A 138 2.27 -4.44 2.44
N ARG A 139 3.50 -4.61 2.91
CA ARG A 139 4.55 -3.61 2.77
C ARG A 139 5.34 -3.82 1.48
N LEU A 140 5.42 -2.79 0.66
CA LEU A 140 6.13 -2.79 -0.62
C LEU A 140 7.38 -1.90 -0.54
N ALA A 141 8.50 -2.37 -1.08
CA ALA A 141 9.67 -1.53 -1.36
C ALA A 141 9.53 -0.86 -2.74
N VAL A 142 9.28 0.45 -2.74
CA VAL A 142 8.99 1.25 -3.96
C VAL A 142 10.20 2.05 -4.45
N SER A 143 11.36 1.91 -3.80
CA SER A 143 12.65 2.34 -4.33
C SER A 143 13.77 1.41 -3.86
N ASP A 144 14.83 1.36 -4.63
CA ASP A 144 16.00 0.50 -4.44
C ASP A 144 17.30 1.33 -4.42
N ASP A 145 17.36 2.33 -3.54
CA ASP A 145 18.58 3.12 -3.37
C ASP A 145 19.58 2.38 -2.45
N ALA A 146 20.55 1.70 -3.05
CA ALA A 146 21.58 0.95 -2.32
C ALA A 146 22.43 1.80 -1.35
N ALA A 147 22.51 3.12 -1.56
CA ALA A 147 23.26 4.02 -0.69
C ALA A 147 22.41 4.55 0.48
N GLN A 148 21.09 4.58 0.33
CA GLN A 148 20.18 5.28 1.25
C GLN A 148 19.00 4.42 1.76
N GLY A 149 18.92 3.14 1.39
CA GLY A 149 17.86 2.21 1.74
C GLY A 149 16.59 2.36 0.89
N ALA A 150 15.71 1.36 0.94
CA ALA A 150 14.43 1.39 0.23
C ALA A 150 13.42 2.34 0.91
N ALA A 151 12.57 2.96 0.10
CA ALA A 151 11.34 3.63 0.56
C ALA A 151 10.18 2.63 0.55
N PHE A 152 9.29 2.73 1.53
CA PHE A 152 8.21 1.77 1.71
C PHE A 152 6.82 2.41 1.63
N VAL A 153 5.87 1.64 1.10
CA VAL A 153 4.43 1.91 1.11
C VAL A 153 3.72 0.73 1.76
N ASP A 154 2.72 0.98 2.60
CA ASP A 154 1.75 -0.05 2.99
C ASP A 154 0.54 -0.01 2.08
N VAL A 155 0.16 -1.19 1.63
CA VAL A 155 -1.04 -1.40 0.83
C VAL A 155 -2.02 -2.23 1.65
N TYR A 156 -3.23 -1.69 1.81
CA TYR A 156 -4.29 -2.35 2.54
C TYR A 156 -5.29 -3.00 1.57
N ASN A 157 -5.64 -4.25 1.82
CA ASN A 157 -6.63 -5.01 1.06
C ASN A 157 -7.75 -5.45 2.00
N PHE A 158 -8.99 -5.02 1.78
CA PHE A 158 -10.12 -5.27 2.66
C PHE A 158 -11.12 -6.23 2.01
N HIS A 159 -11.56 -7.24 2.76
CA HIS A 159 -12.68 -8.10 2.41
C HIS A 159 -13.70 -8.01 3.54
N THR A 160 -14.72 -7.19 3.34
CA THR A 160 -15.80 -6.95 4.30
C THR A 160 -17.04 -7.77 3.97
N ASP A 161 -18.02 -7.77 4.88
CA ASP A 161 -19.30 -8.44 4.68
C ASP A 161 -20.01 -7.92 3.42
N ALA A 162 -20.54 -8.85 2.63
CA ALA A 162 -21.33 -8.58 1.43
C ALA A 162 -22.77 -8.20 1.79
N GLY A 163 -23.54 -7.71 0.82
CA GLY A 163 -24.96 -7.41 1.03
C GLY A 163 -25.26 -6.12 1.78
N THR A 164 -26.54 -5.84 2.01
CA THR A 164 -27.03 -4.59 2.61
C THR A 164 -28.07 -4.82 3.70
N ALA A 165 -28.18 -6.04 4.21
CA ALA A 165 -29.02 -6.33 5.36
C ALA A 165 -28.45 -5.64 6.61
N ALA A 166 -29.27 -5.57 7.66
CA ALA A 166 -28.90 -4.86 8.88
C ALA A 166 -27.63 -5.46 9.52
N GLY A 167 -27.52 -6.79 9.60
CA GLY A 167 -26.33 -7.46 10.11
C GLY A 167 -25.07 -7.15 9.30
N ASP A 168 -25.15 -7.15 7.97
CA ASP A 168 -24.01 -6.83 7.09
C ASP A 168 -23.51 -5.39 7.33
N LEU A 169 -24.44 -4.44 7.47
CA LEU A 169 -24.11 -3.04 7.73
C LEU A 169 -23.49 -2.85 9.13
N THR A 170 -24.01 -3.57 10.13
CA THR A 170 -23.45 -3.58 11.49
C THR A 170 -22.03 -4.16 11.48
N ALA A 171 -21.82 -5.31 10.84
CA ALA A 171 -20.51 -5.94 10.73
C ALA A 171 -19.51 -5.03 10.01
N ARG A 172 -19.88 -4.44 8.86
CA ARG A 172 -19.03 -3.47 8.15
C ARG A 172 -18.67 -2.27 9.00
N THR A 173 -19.61 -1.72 9.74
CA THR A 173 -19.34 -0.55 10.60
C THR A 173 -18.43 -0.92 11.78
N ALA A 174 -18.55 -2.12 12.32
CA ALA A 174 -17.70 -2.63 13.40
C ALA A 174 -16.24 -2.81 12.98
N THR A 175 -15.94 -2.97 11.68
CA THR A 175 -14.55 -3.05 11.17
C THR A 175 -13.79 -1.71 11.21
N GLY A 176 -14.49 -0.60 11.48
CA GLY A 176 -14.00 0.76 11.32
C GLY A 176 -12.95 1.22 12.35
N HIS A 177 -11.89 0.45 12.61
CA HIS A 177 -10.71 0.95 13.33
C HIS A 177 -9.46 0.04 13.26
N PRO A 178 -8.66 0.02 12.17
CA PRO A 178 -7.27 -0.40 12.27
C PRO A 178 -6.43 0.81 12.73
N THR A 179 -6.47 1.15 14.01
CA THR A 179 -5.64 2.22 14.61
C THR A 179 -4.76 1.84 15.80
N PRO A 180 -4.63 0.58 16.26
CA PRO A 180 -3.38 0.22 16.87
C PRO A 180 -2.33 -0.02 15.77
N PRO A 181 -1.05 0.26 16.04
CA PRO A 181 0.01 -0.25 15.18
C PRO A 181 -0.17 -1.75 15.03
N VAL A 182 -0.13 -2.22 13.79
CA VAL A 182 -0.48 -3.61 13.46
C VAL A 182 0.58 -4.52 14.05
N THR A 183 0.22 -5.29 15.08
CA THR A 183 1.13 -6.29 15.66
C THR A 183 1.14 -7.53 14.78
N LEU A 184 2.30 -7.88 14.23
CA LEU A 184 2.57 -9.11 13.52
C LEU A 184 2.31 -10.33 14.40
N ALA A 185 2.13 -11.49 13.77
CA ALA A 185 1.91 -12.76 14.47
C ALA A 185 3.08 -13.18 15.39
N ASP A 186 4.27 -12.64 15.18
CA ASP A 186 5.45 -12.83 16.03
C ASP A 186 5.56 -11.82 17.20
N GLY A 187 4.56 -10.94 17.35
CA GLY A 187 4.53 -9.90 18.37
C GLY A 187 5.14 -8.56 17.93
N THR A 188 5.64 -8.43 16.70
CA THR A 188 6.22 -7.19 16.19
C THR A 188 5.15 -6.13 15.94
N VAL A 189 5.18 -5.04 16.68
CA VAL A 189 4.31 -3.88 16.44
C VAL A 189 4.81 -3.13 15.19
N LEU A 190 4.01 -3.08 14.11
CA LEU A 190 4.28 -2.27 12.92
C LEU A 190 4.05 -0.78 13.22
N ALA A 191 4.88 -0.20 14.08
CA ALA A 191 5.08 1.23 14.17
C ALA A 191 6.04 1.70 13.06
N ARG A 192 5.90 2.94 12.60
CA ARG A 192 6.81 3.56 11.62
C ARG A 192 7.59 4.67 12.29
N GLY A 193 8.91 4.55 12.31
CA GLY A 193 9.79 5.42 13.11
C GLY A 193 9.95 4.90 14.54
N GLY A 194 10.62 5.68 15.39
CA GLY A 194 10.85 5.30 16.78
C GLY A 194 9.61 5.32 17.66
N THR A 195 9.77 4.77 18.86
CA THR A 195 8.73 4.70 19.89
C THR A 195 8.64 5.97 20.75
N GLY A 196 9.42 7.01 20.43
CA GLY A 196 9.46 8.27 21.15
C GLY A 196 8.43 9.29 20.65
N GLY A 197 8.13 10.28 21.50
CA GLY A 197 7.19 11.37 21.18
C GLY A 197 5.76 11.13 21.68
N THR A 198 4.91 12.14 21.50
CA THR A 198 3.48 12.09 21.89
C THR A 198 2.63 11.88 20.65
N ALA A 199 1.79 10.85 20.65
CA ALA A 199 0.83 10.60 19.58
C ALA A 199 -0.15 11.78 19.45
N SER A 200 -0.45 12.16 18.22
CA SER A 200 -1.43 13.20 17.88
C SER A 200 -2.41 12.61 16.87
N GLU A 201 -3.71 12.80 17.10
CA GLU A 201 -4.77 12.23 16.27
C GLU A 201 -5.79 13.30 15.87
N LEU A 202 -6.31 13.16 14.64
CA LEU A 202 -7.45 13.92 14.14
C LEU A 202 -8.38 12.99 13.37
N VAL A 203 -9.57 12.74 13.93
CA VAL A 203 -10.62 11.99 13.24
C VAL A 203 -11.28 12.89 12.18
N LEU A 204 -11.29 12.44 10.93
CA LEU A 204 -11.93 13.15 9.81
C LEU A 204 -13.46 13.03 9.89
N ALA A 205 -14.17 14.11 9.61
CA ALA A 205 -15.62 14.06 9.43
C ALA A 205 -15.99 13.34 8.13
N ALA A 206 -17.26 12.99 7.97
CA ALA A 206 -17.77 12.43 6.72
C ALA A 206 -17.46 13.38 5.54
N ASN A 207 -16.91 12.82 4.46
CA ASN A 207 -16.47 13.55 3.25
C ASN A 207 -15.32 14.56 3.45
N GLU A 208 -14.77 14.68 4.67
CA GLU A 208 -13.58 15.47 4.91
C GLU A 208 -12.33 14.71 4.47
N ARG A 209 -11.39 15.42 3.86
CA ARG A 209 -10.22 14.83 3.22
C ARG A 209 -8.95 15.51 3.68
N TRP A 210 -7.86 14.75 3.75
CA TRP A 210 -6.53 15.31 3.94
C TRP A 210 -6.04 15.92 2.62
N THR A 211 -5.81 17.23 2.58
CA THR A 211 -5.55 17.96 1.33
C THR A 211 -4.16 18.57 1.25
N ALA A 212 -3.51 18.83 2.37
CA ALA A 212 -2.14 19.35 2.37
C ALA A 212 -1.35 18.88 3.59
N ALA A 213 -0.03 18.91 3.45
CA ALA A 213 0.90 18.67 4.53
C ALA A 213 2.09 19.63 4.45
N THR A 214 2.61 20.06 5.59
CA THR A 214 3.90 20.74 5.70
C THR A 214 4.85 19.84 6.47
N LEU A 215 5.99 19.51 5.86
CA LEU A 215 7.06 18.76 6.51
C LEU A 215 8.23 19.68 6.80
N CYS A 216 8.74 19.62 8.02
CA CYS A 216 9.97 20.31 8.37
C CYS A 216 11.06 19.30 8.70
N GLN A 217 12.23 19.52 8.13
CA GLN A 217 13.37 18.63 8.21
C GLN A 217 14.56 19.31 8.90
N GLY A 218 15.50 18.51 9.38
CA GLY A 218 16.73 19.01 9.96
C GLY A 218 17.79 17.91 10.00
N LYS A 219 18.98 18.25 10.49
CA LYS A 219 20.06 17.28 10.71
C LYS A 219 20.07 16.81 12.16
N ARG A 220 20.15 15.50 12.35
CA ARG A 220 20.44 14.86 13.63
C ARG A 220 21.48 13.77 13.41
N ASN A 221 22.58 13.81 14.16
CA ASN A 221 23.72 12.89 14.00
C ASN A 221 24.17 12.80 12.52
N ASP A 222 24.34 13.97 11.89
CA ASP A 222 24.71 14.15 10.47
C ASP A 222 23.77 13.55 9.42
N ARG A 223 22.59 13.05 9.83
CA ARG A 223 21.56 12.54 8.93
C ARG A 223 20.35 13.47 8.87
N THR A 224 19.82 13.65 7.66
CA THR A 224 18.55 14.38 7.48
C THR A 224 17.40 13.55 8.04
N ARG A 225 16.50 14.20 8.76
CA ARG A 225 15.32 13.62 9.41
C ARG A 225 14.12 14.55 9.26
N ILE A 226 12.93 13.98 9.30
CA ILE A 226 11.68 14.75 9.45
C ILE A 226 11.48 15.04 10.94
N PHE A 227 11.42 16.32 11.29
CA PHE A 227 11.27 16.81 12.66
C PHE A 227 9.82 17.16 13.02
N SER A 228 9.02 17.55 12.04
CA SER A 228 7.60 17.81 12.24
C SER A 228 6.76 17.60 10.98
N ILE A 229 5.48 17.33 11.22
CA ILE A 229 4.43 17.35 10.21
C ILE A 229 3.27 18.23 10.68
N GLU A 230 2.72 19.02 9.78
CA GLU A 230 1.39 19.61 9.90
C GLU A 230 0.52 19.06 8.77
N ALA A 231 -0.55 18.34 9.07
CA ALA A 231 -1.59 17.97 8.12
C ALA A 231 -2.72 19.01 8.13
N ARG A 232 -3.29 19.31 6.96
CA ARG A 232 -4.45 20.17 6.79
C ARG A 232 -5.55 19.48 5.99
N THR A 233 -6.78 19.64 6.44
CA THR A 233 -7.94 19.01 5.81
C THR A 233 -8.71 19.97 4.89
N SER A 234 -9.63 19.42 4.10
CA SER A 234 -10.59 20.17 3.28
C SER A 234 -11.52 21.09 4.10
N ALA A 235 -11.68 20.82 5.40
CA ALA A 235 -12.44 21.67 6.33
C ALA A 235 -11.56 22.74 7.00
N GLY A 236 -10.29 22.87 6.61
CA GLY A 236 -9.34 23.81 7.20
C GLY A 236 -8.82 23.41 8.59
N ARG A 237 -9.18 22.22 9.10
CA ARG A 237 -8.66 21.69 10.36
C ARG A 237 -7.20 21.27 10.17
N THR A 238 -6.42 21.32 11.24
CA THR A 238 -5.00 20.94 11.21
C THR A 238 -4.65 19.97 12.32
N LEU A 239 -3.73 19.05 12.02
CA LEU A 239 -3.09 18.14 12.96
C LEU A 239 -1.58 18.41 12.91
N ARG A 240 -0.93 18.60 14.06
CA ARG A 240 0.51 18.87 14.13
C ARG A 240 1.19 17.86 15.03
N ALA A 241 2.37 17.41 14.62
CA ALA A 241 3.23 16.57 15.44
C ALA A 241 4.69 16.98 15.26
N GLY A 242 5.47 16.89 16.34
CA GLY A 242 6.91 17.20 16.35
C GLY A 242 7.25 18.68 16.57
N THR A 243 8.48 19.05 16.24
CA THR A 243 9.02 20.42 16.45
C THR A 243 9.48 21.01 15.12
N THR A 244 8.92 22.16 14.75
CA THR A 244 9.24 22.88 13.52
C THR A 244 10.72 23.26 13.48
N THR A 245 11.31 23.19 12.29
CA THR A 245 12.67 23.66 11.99
C THR A 245 12.62 24.83 11.00
N SER A 246 13.76 25.41 10.65
CA SER A 246 13.84 26.44 9.62
C SER A 246 13.67 25.91 8.18
N GLU A 247 13.80 24.59 7.97
CA GLU A 247 13.69 23.97 6.66
C GLU A 247 12.36 23.24 6.52
N CYS A 248 11.35 23.90 5.94
CA CYS A 248 10.03 23.33 5.73
C CYS A 248 9.64 23.31 4.25
N CYS A 249 8.90 22.29 3.84
CA CYS A 249 8.34 22.13 2.51
C CYS A 249 6.84 21.83 2.60
N GLN A 250 6.04 22.48 1.74
CA GLN A 250 4.59 22.27 1.67
C GLN A 250 4.23 21.36 0.49
N PHE A 251 3.32 20.44 0.76
CA PHE A 251 2.76 19.47 -0.17
C PHE A 251 1.25 19.71 -0.22
N THR A 252 0.71 19.94 -1.41
CA THR A 252 -0.72 20.20 -1.60
C THR A 252 -1.24 19.25 -2.66
N ALA A 253 -2.30 18.50 -2.35
CA ALA A 253 -2.96 17.64 -3.32
C ALA A 253 -3.55 18.50 -4.46
N PRO A 254 -3.47 18.06 -5.72
CA PRO A 254 -4.13 18.74 -6.83
C PRO A 254 -5.64 18.93 -6.62
N ALA A 255 -6.25 19.87 -7.32
CA ALA A 255 -7.70 20.09 -7.25
C ALA A 255 -8.47 18.80 -7.62
N GLY A 256 -9.40 18.38 -6.76
CA GLY A 256 -10.15 17.12 -6.92
C GLY A 256 -9.42 15.86 -6.43
N TRP A 257 -8.24 16.02 -5.82
CA TRP A 257 -7.45 14.94 -5.22
C TRP A 257 -7.31 15.14 -3.71
N ALA A 258 -6.94 14.09 -3.01
CA ALA A 258 -6.56 14.12 -1.60
C ALA A 258 -5.30 13.30 -1.36
N ILE A 259 -4.63 13.57 -0.25
CA ILE A 259 -3.60 12.70 0.31
C ILE A 259 -4.32 11.47 0.89
N VAL A 260 -4.03 10.30 0.33
CA VAL A 260 -4.62 9.02 0.75
C VAL A 260 -3.62 8.09 1.42
N GLY A 261 -2.36 8.50 1.49
CA GLY A 261 -1.31 7.73 2.12
C GLY A 261 0.02 8.47 2.03
N PHE A 262 1.05 7.80 2.49
CA PHE A 262 2.41 8.29 2.48
C PHE A 262 3.37 7.15 2.16
N LEU A 263 4.53 7.53 1.64
CA LEU A 263 5.68 6.67 1.46
C LEU A 263 6.85 7.26 2.22
N GLY A 264 7.76 6.42 2.70
CA GLY A 264 8.87 6.97 3.47
C GLY A 264 9.96 5.98 3.79
N ARG A 265 10.96 6.51 4.49
CA ARG A 265 12.07 5.77 5.08
C ARG A 265 12.11 6.07 6.56
N GLY A 266 12.35 5.06 7.37
CA GLY A 266 12.46 5.22 8.81
C GLY A 266 13.18 4.07 9.48
N GLY A 267 13.52 4.29 10.74
CA GLY A 267 14.13 3.34 11.66
C GLY A 267 13.79 3.82 13.07
N ASP A 268 14.80 4.21 13.84
CA ASP A 268 14.59 4.87 15.14
C ASP A 268 13.89 6.23 15.01
N GLU A 269 13.86 6.83 13.81
CA GLU A 269 13.12 8.05 13.48
C GLU A 269 12.56 7.98 12.04
N ILE A 270 11.83 9.03 11.61
CA ILE A 270 11.41 9.21 10.22
C ILE A 270 12.49 9.99 9.46
N ASP A 271 13.07 9.34 8.45
CA ASP A 271 14.20 9.86 7.69
C ASP A 271 13.74 10.67 6.49
N ARG A 272 12.71 10.16 5.81
CA ARG A 272 12.06 10.79 4.66
C ARG A 272 10.59 10.46 4.65
N LEU A 273 9.78 11.39 4.15
CA LEU A 273 8.36 11.19 3.95
C LEU A 273 7.92 11.89 2.66
N GLY A 274 7.08 11.21 1.91
CA GLY A 274 6.36 11.72 0.75
C GLY A 274 4.88 11.33 0.83
N PHE A 275 4.06 11.89 -0.04
CA PHE A 275 2.61 11.72 -0.01
C PHE A 275 2.09 11.05 -1.27
N LEU A 276 1.10 10.18 -1.10
CA LEU A 276 0.35 9.57 -2.18
C LEU A 276 -0.93 10.36 -2.38
N TYR A 277 -1.17 10.81 -3.60
CA TYR A 277 -2.41 11.49 -3.97
C TYR A 277 -3.32 10.54 -4.75
N ALA A 278 -4.61 10.57 -4.48
CA ALA A 278 -5.61 9.94 -5.33
C ALA A 278 -6.81 10.86 -5.55
N ARG A 279 -7.46 10.70 -6.71
CA ARG A 279 -8.69 11.41 -7.05
C ARG A 279 -9.84 10.97 -6.14
N GLN A 280 -10.76 11.89 -5.87
CA GLN A 280 -11.78 11.77 -4.83
C GLN A 280 -13.20 12.03 -5.32
#